data_AF-A0A2W6DDC1-F1
#
_entry.id   AF-A0A2W6DDC1-F1
#
_cell.length_a   1.000
_cell.length_b   1.000
_cell.length_c   1.000
_cell.angle_alpha   90.00
_cell.angle_beta   90.00
_cell.angle_gamma   90.00
#
_symmetry.space_group_name_H-M   'P 1'
#
loop_
_entity.id
_entity.type
_entity.pdbx_description
1 polymer ?
#
loop_
_entity_poly.entity_id
_entity_poly.type
_entity_poly.pdbx_seq_one_letter_code
_entity_poly.pdbx_strand_id
1 'polypeptide(L)'
;MRRRPPPWAGRIGPATAEAWSPQAIPNRDVGGFSREPSQETAAKGRHAWEVARSMLASGEWDLLILDELTYAVKYGWVPVAEVVAGISDRAPKTNVVVTGRDAPDELIEVADTVTEMRKVKRAYDQGIVAKKGIEY
;
A
#
# COMPACT_ATOMS: atom_id res chain seq x y z
N MET A 1 34.63 -4.06 17.89
CA MET A 1 34.25 -2.77 17.26
C MET A 1 32.75 -2.55 17.50
N ARG A 2 32.36 -1.68 18.44
CA ARG A 2 30.93 -1.42 18.73
C ARG A 2 30.40 -0.41 17.71
N ARG A 3 29.35 -0.75 16.97
CA ARG A 3 28.69 0.16 16.03
C ARG A 3 28.03 1.30 16.80
N ARG A 4 28.26 2.53 16.36
CA ARG A 4 27.67 3.74 16.93
C ARG A 4 26.15 3.72 16.66
N PRO A 5 25.28 4.03 17.64
CA PRO A 5 23.84 4.05 17.41
C PRO A 5 23.45 5.14 16.40
N PRO A 6 22.35 4.96 15.65
CA PRO A 6 21.94 5.90 14.62
C PRO A 6 21.53 7.25 15.24
N PRO A 7 21.65 8.36 14.50
CA PRO A 7 21.47 9.74 14.99
C PRO A 7 20.06 10.10 15.51
N TRP A 8 19.11 9.17 15.46
CA TRP A 8 17.76 9.32 16.02
C TRP A 8 17.59 8.63 17.40
N ALA A 9 18.52 7.78 17.83
CA ALA A 9 18.39 6.96 19.04
C ALA A 9 18.29 7.75 20.36
N GLY A 10 18.69 9.03 20.38
CA GLY A 10 18.59 9.91 21.55
C GLY A 10 17.49 10.97 21.47
N ARG A 11 16.67 10.99 20.41
CA ARG A 11 15.67 12.04 20.16
C ARG A 11 14.27 11.72 20.71
N ILE A 12 14.10 10.57 21.33
CA ILE A 12 12.85 10.18 21.99
C ILE A 12 13.05 10.37 23.49
N GLY A 13 12.90 11.62 23.96
CA GLY A 13 12.68 11.88 25.38
C GLY A 13 11.33 11.28 25.82
N PRO A 14 11.09 11.09 27.13
CA PRO A 14 9.77 10.73 27.61
C PRO A 14 8.82 11.87 27.21
N ALA A 15 7.95 11.63 26.23
CA ALA A 15 6.88 12.57 25.92
C ALA A 15 6.05 12.74 27.20
N THR A 16 6.08 13.92 27.80
CA THR A 16 5.18 14.29 28.89
C THR A 16 3.76 14.14 28.36
N ALA A 17 3.03 13.18 28.94
CA ALA A 17 1.73 12.71 28.49
C ALA A 17 0.56 13.70 28.73
N GLU A 18 0.82 15.01 28.80
CA GLU A 18 -0.15 15.98 29.35
C GLU A 18 -0.86 16.87 28.31
N ALA A 19 -0.74 16.60 27.00
CA ALA A 19 -1.44 17.38 25.96
C ALA A 19 -2.43 16.57 25.09
N TRP A 20 -2.85 15.38 25.54
CA TRP A 20 -3.88 14.61 24.85
C TRP A 20 -5.04 14.35 25.82
N SER A 21 -6.12 15.14 25.72
CA SER A 21 -7.39 14.78 26.36
C SER A 21 -7.97 13.60 25.55
N PRO A 22 -8.01 12.37 26.11
CA PRO A 22 -8.55 11.25 25.40
C PRO A 22 -10.07 11.36 25.49
N GLN A 23 -10.70 11.87 24.44
CA GLN A 23 -12.05 11.40 24.17
C GLN A 23 -11.91 9.91 23.86
N ALA A 24 -12.28 9.08 24.83
CA ALA A 24 -12.25 7.64 24.71
C ALA A 24 -13.12 7.22 23.53
N ILE A 25 -12.49 6.90 22.40
CA ILE A 25 -13.17 6.25 21.28
C ILE A 25 -13.36 4.80 21.73
N PRO A 26 -14.60 4.30 21.88
CA PRO A 26 -14.82 2.94 22.33
C PRO A 26 -14.14 1.95 21.39
N ASN A 27 -13.43 1.00 21.98
CA ASN A 27 -12.73 -0.07 21.29
C ASN A 27 -13.77 -0.95 20.59
N ARG A 28 -13.98 -0.75 19.28
CA ARG A 28 -14.72 -1.70 18.45
C ARG A 28 -13.70 -2.68 17.90
N ASP A 29 -13.90 -3.96 18.18
CA ASP A 29 -13.12 -5.05 17.61
C ASP A 29 -13.11 -4.93 16.07
N VAL A 30 -12.00 -4.44 15.53
CA VAL A 30 -11.69 -4.56 14.10
C VAL A 30 -11.18 -5.98 13.90
N GLY A 31 -12.09 -6.90 13.61
CA GLY A 31 -11.80 -8.31 13.35
C GLY A 31 -10.66 -8.48 12.33
N GLY A 32 -9.81 -9.49 12.54
CA GLY A 32 -8.71 -9.80 11.65
C GLY A 32 -9.18 -10.14 10.23
N PHE A 33 -8.47 -9.61 9.22
CA PHE A 33 -8.73 -9.85 7.79
C PHE A 33 -8.16 -11.20 7.30
N SER A 34 -8.33 -12.29 8.04
CA SER A 34 -7.79 -13.61 7.69
C SER A 34 -8.82 -14.49 6.96
N ARG A 35 -9.44 -13.98 5.90
CA ARG A 35 -10.35 -14.76 5.06
C ARG A 35 -9.74 -14.99 3.69
N GLU A 36 -9.71 -16.25 3.25
CA GLU A 36 -9.36 -16.60 1.87
C GLU A 36 -10.23 -15.81 0.89
N PRO A 37 -9.65 -15.21 -0.16
CA PRO A 37 -10.43 -14.42 -1.10
C PRO A 37 -11.52 -15.24 -1.78
N SER A 38 -12.75 -14.72 -1.80
CA SER A 38 -13.85 -15.36 -2.52
C SER A 38 -13.68 -15.21 -4.03
N GLN A 39 -14.34 -16.08 -4.81
CA GLN A 39 -14.45 -15.92 -6.27
C GLN A 39 -15.04 -14.56 -6.67
N GLU A 40 -16.00 -14.05 -5.88
CA GLU A 40 -16.55 -12.71 -6.06
C GLU A 40 -15.49 -11.61 -5.86
N THR A 41 -14.59 -11.77 -4.89
CA THR A 41 -13.48 -10.84 -4.65
C THR A 41 -12.49 -10.87 -5.81
N ALA A 42 -12.16 -12.06 -6.31
CA ALA A 42 -11.31 -12.22 -7.48
C ALA A 42 -11.91 -11.56 -8.74
N ALA A 43 -13.21 -11.75 -8.97
CA ALA A 43 -13.93 -11.11 -10.09
C ALA A 43 -13.92 -9.58 -9.98
N LYS A 44 -14.10 -9.02 -8.78
CA LYS A 44 -14.00 -7.58 -8.53
C LYS A 44 -12.59 -7.05 -8.80
N GLY A 45 -11.56 -7.76 -8.37
CA GLY A 45 -10.16 -7.41 -8.64
C GLY A 45 -9.85 -7.42 -10.14
N ARG A 46 -10.31 -8.46 -10.87
CA ARG A 46 -10.19 -8.54 -12.32
C ARG A 46 -10.88 -7.37 -13.03
N HIS A 47 -12.12 -7.09 -12.65
CA HIS A 47 -12.88 -5.99 -13.23
C HIS A 47 -12.23 -4.62 -12.96
N ALA A 48 -11.75 -4.39 -11.73
CA ALA A 48 -11.04 -3.17 -11.38
C ALA A 48 -9.79 -2.97 -12.25
N TRP A 49 -9.07 -4.05 -12.55
CA TRP A 49 -7.94 -3.99 -13.48
C TRP A 49 -8.34 -3.65 -14.91
N GLU A 50 -9.44 -4.20 -15.44
CA GLU A 50 -9.93 -3.88 -16.79
C GLU A 50 -10.30 -2.40 -16.92
N VAL A 51 -10.90 -1.83 -15.87
CA VAL A 51 -11.18 -0.39 -15.79
C VAL A 51 -9.87 0.41 -15.76
N ALA A 52 -8.93 0.04 -14.87
CA ALA A 52 -7.64 0.71 -14.76
C ALA A 52 -6.85 0.68 -16.07
N ARG A 53 -6.81 -0.47 -16.77
CA ARG A 53 -6.19 -0.62 -18.08
C ARG A 53 -6.80 0.31 -19.13
N SER A 54 -8.12 0.49 -19.10
CA SER A 54 -8.80 1.41 -20.02
C SER A 54 -8.43 2.87 -19.71
N MET A 55 -8.31 3.23 -18.43
CA MET A 55 -7.86 4.56 -17.99
C MET A 55 -6.39 4.83 -18.33
N LEU A 56 -5.52 3.82 -18.20
CA LEU A 56 -4.11 3.89 -18.58
C LEU A 56 -3.96 4.25 -20.06
N ALA A 57 -4.76 3.63 -20.92
CA ALA A 57 -4.72 3.83 -22.37
C ALA A 57 -5.41 5.11 -22.86
N SER A 58 -6.38 5.66 -22.11
CA SER A 58 -7.23 6.75 -22.62
C SER A 58 -6.50 8.08 -22.82
N GLY A 59 -5.44 8.33 -22.05
CA GLY A 59 -4.75 9.63 -22.05
C GLY A 59 -5.64 10.77 -21.53
N GLU A 60 -6.67 10.47 -20.76
CA GLU A 60 -7.52 11.48 -20.10
C GLU A 60 -6.90 11.97 -18.78
N TRP A 61 -6.09 11.13 -18.14
CA TRP A 61 -5.57 11.34 -16.79
C TRP A 61 -4.08 11.69 -16.80
N ASP A 62 -3.66 12.64 -15.96
CA ASP A 62 -2.24 12.95 -15.79
C ASP A 62 -1.58 12.06 -14.71
N LEU A 63 -2.38 11.53 -13.77
CA LEU A 63 -1.94 10.63 -12.70
C LEU A 63 -3.00 9.56 -12.43
N LEU A 64 -2.57 8.31 -12.33
CA LEU A 64 -3.37 7.18 -11.90
C LEU A 64 -2.69 6.49 -10.70
N ILE A 65 -3.46 6.24 -9.63
CA ILE A 65 -2.99 5.54 -8.43
C ILE A 65 -3.64 4.15 -8.43
N LEU A 66 -2.81 3.12 -8.56
CA LEU A 66 -3.20 1.71 -8.49
C LEU A 66 -2.89 1.21 -7.08
N ASP A 67 -3.75 1.60 -6.14
CA ASP A 67 -3.60 1.29 -4.73
C ASP A 67 -3.77 -0.23 -4.49
N GLU A 68 -2.80 -0.84 -3.81
CA GLU A 68 -2.79 -2.25 -3.42
C GLU A 68 -2.88 -3.25 -4.59
N LEU A 69 -2.46 -2.83 -5.80
CA LEU A 69 -2.46 -3.65 -7.02
C LEU A 69 -1.66 -4.95 -6.86
N THR A 70 -0.58 -4.92 -6.07
CA THR A 70 0.30 -6.08 -5.92
C THR A 70 -0.44 -7.30 -5.36
N TYR A 71 -1.53 -7.11 -4.61
CA TYR A 71 -2.36 -8.24 -4.17
C TYR A 71 -3.16 -8.89 -5.30
N ALA A 72 -3.65 -8.12 -6.27
CA ALA A 72 -4.34 -8.69 -7.44
C ALA A 72 -3.41 -9.60 -8.26
N VAL A 73 -2.12 -9.24 -8.33
CA VAL A 73 -1.08 -10.06 -8.94
C VAL A 73 -0.74 -11.27 -8.06
N LYS A 74 -0.48 -11.04 -6.76
CA LYS A 74 -0.12 -12.08 -5.79
C LYS A 74 -1.16 -13.20 -5.69
N TYR A 75 -2.44 -12.86 -5.74
CA TYR A 75 -3.53 -13.83 -5.72
C TYR A 75 -3.89 -14.40 -7.10
N GLY A 76 -3.18 -14.01 -8.16
CA GLY A 76 -3.36 -14.53 -9.51
C GLY A 76 -4.63 -14.06 -10.22
N TRP A 77 -5.27 -12.98 -9.76
CA TRP A 77 -6.46 -12.43 -10.41
C TRP A 77 -6.09 -11.67 -11.70
N VAL A 78 -4.89 -11.10 -11.71
CA VAL A 78 -4.32 -10.39 -12.86
C VAL A 78 -2.89 -10.88 -13.08
N PRO A 79 -2.56 -11.40 -14.27
CA PRO A 79 -1.18 -11.79 -14.58
C PRO A 79 -0.22 -10.60 -14.52
N VAL A 80 0.97 -10.78 -13.95
CA VAL A 80 1.99 -9.73 -13.87
C VAL A 80 2.36 -9.15 -15.24
N ALA A 81 2.45 -10.02 -16.26
CA ALA A 81 2.73 -9.60 -17.63
C ALA A 81 1.64 -8.68 -18.20
N GLU A 82 0.38 -8.89 -17.83
CA GLU A 82 -0.73 -8.00 -18.22
C GLU A 82 -0.58 -6.63 -17.57
N VAL A 83 -0.18 -6.59 -16.29
CA VAL A 83 0.08 -5.35 -15.55
C VAL A 83 1.25 -4.58 -16.15
N VAL A 84 2.37 -5.25 -16.38
CA VAL A 84 3.58 -4.66 -16.97
C VAL A 84 3.28 -4.08 -18.35
N ALA A 85 2.56 -4.82 -19.21
CA ALA A 85 2.15 -4.33 -20.51
C ALA A 85 1.24 -3.10 -20.40
N GLY A 86 0.22 -3.15 -19.53
CA GLY A 86 -0.70 -2.02 -19.34
C GLY A 86 -0.01 -0.74 -18.86
N ILE A 87 0.98 -0.86 -17.97
CA ILE A 87 1.76 0.29 -17.47
C ILE A 87 2.75 0.78 -18.53
N SER A 88 3.37 -0.11 -19.30
CA SER A 88 4.35 0.24 -20.33
C SER A 88 3.70 0.90 -21.54
N ASP A 89 2.51 0.41 -21.94
CA ASP A 89 1.75 0.88 -23.10
C ASP A 89 0.78 2.04 -22.75
N ARG A 90 0.84 2.56 -21.52
CA ARG A 90 -0.01 3.67 -21.08
C ARG A 90 0.16 4.89 -21.97
N ALA A 91 -0.83 5.76 -21.97
CA ALA A 91 -0.73 7.04 -22.64
C ALA A 91 0.49 7.83 -22.11
N PRO A 92 1.35 8.41 -22.98
CA PRO A 92 2.65 8.97 -22.56
C PRO A 92 2.59 10.07 -21.49
N LYS A 93 1.46 10.79 -21.39
CA LYS A 93 1.26 11.84 -20.39
C LYS A 93 0.83 11.32 -19.01
N THR A 94 0.36 10.07 -18.94
CA THR A 94 -0.20 9.48 -17.72
C THR A 94 0.92 8.99 -16.84
N ASN A 95 1.02 9.53 -15.62
CA ASN A 95 1.90 9.01 -14.58
C ASN A 95 1.16 7.93 -13.79
N VAL A 96 1.89 6.92 -13.31
CA VAL A 96 1.29 5.80 -12.57
C VAL A 96 2.02 5.62 -11.25
N VAL A 97 1.27 5.54 -10.16
CA VAL A 97 1.76 5.14 -8.84
C VAL A 97 1.13 3.81 -8.49
N VAL A 98 1.97 2.81 -8.22
CA VAL A 98 1.52 1.52 -7.70
C VAL A 98 1.88 1.42 -6.24
N THR A 99 0.95 0.98 -5.41
CA THR A 99 1.23 0.67 -4.00
C THR A 99 0.98 -0.81 -3.72
N GLY A 100 1.55 -1.27 -2.62
CA GLY A 100 1.30 -2.59 -2.06
C GLY A 100 2.57 -3.28 -1.60
N ARG A 101 2.40 -4.47 -1.01
CA ARG A 101 3.50 -5.29 -0.50
C ARG A 101 3.97 -6.27 -1.54
N ASP A 102 5.22 -6.70 -1.42
CA ASP A 102 5.81 -7.78 -2.23
C ASP A 102 5.61 -7.55 -3.74
N ALA A 103 5.93 -6.34 -4.24
CA ALA A 103 5.85 -6.03 -5.66
C ALA A 103 6.72 -7.02 -6.47
N PRO A 104 6.19 -7.64 -7.55
CA PRO A 104 6.97 -8.55 -8.40
C PRO A 104 8.17 -7.84 -9.04
N ASP A 105 9.26 -8.58 -9.25
CA ASP A 105 10.48 -8.04 -9.85
C ASP A 105 10.20 -7.43 -11.24
N GLU A 106 9.33 -8.05 -12.04
CA GLU A 106 8.97 -7.56 -13.37
C GLU A 106 8.29 -6.19 -13.34
N LEU A 107 7.56 -5.89 -12.26
CA LEU A 107 6.94 -4.58 -12.06
C LEU A 107 7.95 -3.54 -11.57
N ILE A 108 8.89 -3.97 -10.71
CA ILE A 108 9.99 -3.13 -10.23
C ILE A 108 10.90 -2.72 -11.39
N GLU A 109 11.19 -3.64 -12.31
CA GLU A 109 12.07 -3.43 -13.46
C GLU A 109 11.56 -2.34 -14.41
N VAL A 110 10.24 -2.23 -14.60
CA VAL A 110 9.64 -1.23 -15.49
C VAL A 110 9.33 0.11 -14.81
N ALA A 111 9.55 0.21 -13.50
CA ALA A 111 9.26 1.42 -12.75
C ALA A 111 10.42 2.42 -12.81
N ASP A 112 10.11 3.68 -13.12
CA ASP A 112 11.11 4.77 -13.08
C ASP A 112 11.59 5.09 -11.66
N THR A 113 10.76 4.81 -10.65
CA THR A 113 11.07 5.07 -9.24
C THR A 113 10.44 4.00 -8.35
N VAL A 114 11.24 3.44 -7.46
CA VAL A 114 10.80 2.43 -6.49
C VAL A 114 11.20 2.85 -5.08
N THR A 115 10.24 2.87 -4.16
CA THR A 115 10.47 3.15 -2.74
C THR A 115 10.00 1.98 -1.89
N GLU A 116 10.89 1.44 -1.07
CA GLU A 116 10.58 0.33 -0.15
C GLU A 116 10.32 0.85 1.28
N MET A 117 9.09 0.67 1.76
CA MET A 117 8.70 1.05 3.12
C MET A 117 8.97 -0.10 4.10
N ARG A 118 10.10 -0.04 4.83
CA ARG A 118 10.45 -1.04 5.85
C ARG A 118 9.82 -0.73 7.20
N LYS A 119 9.10 -1.69 7.79
CA LYS A 119 8.52 -1.58 9.15
C LYS A 119 9.61 -1.54 10.22
N VAL A 120 10.05 -0.34 10.62
CA VAL A 120 10.97 -0.15 11.75
C VAL A 120 10.24 -0.27 13.10
N LYS A 121 9.04 0.32 13.19
CA LYS A 121 8.15 0.23 14.35
C LYS A 121 6.71 0.47 13.88
N ARG A 122 5.73 -0.20 14.51
CA ARG A 122 4.29 0.02 14.24
C ARG A 122 3.52 0.14 15.56
N ALA A 123 2.56 1.06 15.62
CA ALA A 123 1.72 1.27 16.81
C ALA A 123 0.97 -0.01 17.22
N TYR A 124 0.51 -0.78 16.23
CA TYR A 124 -0.11 -2.09 16.41
C TYR A 124 0.76 -3.08 17.20
N ASP A 125 2.09 -3.04 17.02
CA ASP A 125 3.01 -3.93 17.75
C ASP A 125 3.03 -3.63 19.27
N GLN A 126 2.48 -2.48 19.69
CA GLN A 126 2.31 -2.06 21.09
C GLN A 126 0.84 -2.17 21.56
N GLY A 127 -0.03 -2.84 20.79
CA GLY A 127 -1.45 -3.00 21.11
C GLY A 127 -2.32 -1.78 20.82
N ILE A 128 -1.78 -0.74 20.16
CA ILE A 128 -2.58 0.41 19.73
C ILE A 128 -3.39 0.00 18.49
N VAL A 129 -4.71 -0.01 18.62
CA VAL A 129 -5.65 -0.33 17.54
C VAL A 129 -5.73 0.79 16.50
N ALA A 130 -6.24 0.44 15.32
CA ALA A 130 -6.47 1.38 14.23
C ALA A 130 -7.42 2.52 14.66
N LYS A 131 -7.10 3.74 14.26
CA LYS A 131 -7.85 4.96 14.52
C LYS A 131 -8.33 5.57 13.21
N LYS A 132 -9.58 6.01 13.22
CA LYS A 132 -10.16 6.80 12.13
C LYS A 132 -9.33 8.07 11.90
N GLY A 133 -9.05 8.39 10.64
CA GLY A 133 -8.22 9.51 10.20
C GLY A 133 -6.72 9.24 10.24
N ILE A 134 -6.28 8.07 10.72
CA ILE A 134 -4.86 7.67 10.71
C ILE A 134 -4.69 6.40 9.88
N GLU A 135 -5.38 5.33 10.24
CA GLU A 135 -5.30 4.05 9.53
C GLU A 135 -6.46 3.81 8.55
N TYR A 136 -7.59 4.53 8.70
CA TYR A 136 -8.76 4.45 7.80
C TYR A 136 -9.71 5.65 7.92
#